data_AF-A0A3D6EST0-F1
#
_entry.id   AF-A0A3D6EST0-F1
#
_cell.length_a   1.000
_cell.length_b   1.000
_cell.length_c   1.000
_cell.angle_alpha   90.00
_cell.angle_beta   90.00
_cell.angle_gamma   90.00
#
_symmetry.space_group_name_H-M   'P 1'
#
loop_
_entity.id
_entity.type
_entity.pdbx_description
1 polymer ?
#
loop_
_entity_poly.entity_id
_entity_poly.type
_entity_poly.pdbx_seq_one_letter_code
_entity_poly.pdbx_strand_id
1 'polypeptide(L)'
;MKSLLVIILIITLSLSVYAQTNESPAGAYQWKRGKTELQPGYVVLKSGKRMDGKISLIGSAELVKEVEFMGDQKYLTFPVASLKGYGLTNVNPNASTTVGGGPVNESPESMYEWRNMGTVMSKVIESTTPRNGYVIHRNGTKYEGELKLRRKDGVLEDIEVKTASGKEKFDAKDIARYGYTVSEAEVVQAKLAREQNNKRSFPGSIITAAGKTNGEVTLLYEQGVRNLDRIIFKGGDKLAEYTPATITGFTYVNKGVETKYTVIENVFVPEGFNGNTFQLYRNPNPTTINERATALVKSAVAVGTSAAATAVVKEDQKRNNYVSNMDSVIRVSSTEELIELRDQLAQLGGYETAQDALENSDNESLKANLGALELAIQGRQATAAPGGILNIEWVIYNKITNEKTIVYKSQYKDQIDVLLMGCDKYLELAKPMQNDMQKWDNLAKTVKFLDACY
;
A
#
# COMPACT_ATOMS: atom_id res chain seq x y z
N MET A 1 27.39 -5.89 50.36
CA MET A 1 27.02 -4.63 49.68
C MET A 1 25.80 -4.93 48.82
N LYS A 2 24.65 -4.36 49.19
CA LYS A 2 23.34 -4.55 48.56
C LYS A 2 23.17 -3.45 47.51
N SER A 3 23.17 -3.79 46.23
CA SER A 3 22.80 -2.84 45.16
C SER A 3 21.38 -3.14 44.71
N LEU A 4 20.50 -2.22 45.06
CA LEU A 4 19.08 -2.16 44.77
C LEU A 4 18.89 -1.84 43.27
N LEU A 5 18.29 -2.75 42.52
CA LEU A 5 17.95 -2.54 41.10
C LEU A 5 16.53 -1.96 41.05
N VAL A 6 16.43 -0.66 40.74
CA VAL A 6 15.17 0.07 40.59
C VAL A 6 14.57 -0.27 39.23
N ILE A 7 13.47 -1.03 39.23
CA ILE A 7 12.63 -1.26 38.04
C ILE A 7 11.69 -0.07 37.91
N ILE A 8 11.92 0.77 36.90
CA ILE A 8 10.98 1.83 36.49
C ILE A 8 9.90 1.17 35.63
N LEU A 9 8.78 0.85 36.25
CA LEU A 9 7.56 0.39 35.59
C LEU A 9 6.84 1.61 34.99
N ILE A 10 7.03 1.85 33.69
CA ILE A 10 6.26 2.85 32.95
C ILE A 10 4.86 2.26 32.71
N ILE A 11 3.94 2.55 33.64
CA ILE A 11 2.50 2.37 33.42
C ILE A 11 2.06 3.52 32.51
N THR A 12 1.93 3.24 31.22
CA THR A 12 1.17 4.09 30.29
C THR A 12 -0.30 4.02 30.70
N LEU A 13 -0.71 4.91 31.61
CA LEU A 13 -2.12 5.26 31.75
C LEU A 13 -2.56 5.90 30.43
N SER A 14 -3.22 5.11 29.59
CA SER A 14 -4.06 5.60 28.52
C SER A 14 -5.16 6.45 29.15
N LEU A 15 -4.93 7.77 29.22
CA LEU A 15 -5.99 8.74 29.47
C LEU A 15 -6.96 8.59 28.30
N SER A 16 -8.00 7.79 28.50
CA SER A 16 -9.19 7.82 27.66
C SER A 16 -9.71 9.25 27.73
N VAL A 17 -9.44 10.03 26.70
CA VAL A 17 -10.10 11.30 26.47
C VAL A 17 -11.55 10.93 26.18
N TYR A 18 -12.35 10.75 27.23
CA TYR A 18 -13.78 10.65 27.10
C TYR A 18 -14.24 11.98 26.52
N ALA A 19 -14.50 11.97 25.21
CA ALA A 19 -15.17 13.06 24.53
C ALA A 19 -16.46 13.33 25.29
N GLN A 20 -16.56 14.53 25.86
CA GLN A 20 -17.71 14.96 26.65
C GLN A 20 -18.94 14.98 25.76
N THR A 21 -20.00 14.31 26.17
CA THR A 21 -21.25 14.28 25.43
C THR A 21 -22.24 15.26 26.04
N ASN A 22 -22.42 16.40 25.37
CA ASN A 22 -23.73 17.05 25.40
C ASN A 22 -24.70 16.10 24.72
N GLU A 23 -25.61 15.53 25.51
CA GLU A 23 -26.58 14.52 25.05
C GLU A 23 -27.81 15.17 24.41
N SER A 24 -27.89 16.51 24.40
CA SER A 24 -28.92 17.26 23.67
C SER A 24 -28.31 18.09 22.53
N PRO A 25 -29.04 18.29 21.42
CA PRO A 25 -28.56 19.14 20.33
C PRO A 25 -28.26 20.55 20.83
N ALA A 26 -27.13 21.14 20.43
CA ALA A 26 -26.77 22.51 20.84
C ALA A 26 -27.83 23.56 20.47
N GLY A 27 -28.61 23.32 19.41
CA GLY A 27 -29.74 24.16 18.97
C GLY A 27 -31.03 23.97 19.78
N ALA A 28 -31.12 22.95 20.64
CA ALA A 28 -32.25 22.80 21.56
C ALA A 28 -32.19 23.83 22.71
N TYR A 29 -31.00 24.38 22.96
CA TYR A 29 -30.77 25.39 23.99
C TYR A 29 -31.07 26.80 23.46
N GLN A 30 -31.74 27.62 24.26
CA GLN A 30 -32.00 29.02 23.92
C GLN A 30 -30.84 29.91 24.37
N TRP A 31 -29.96 30.27 23.44
CA TRP A 31 -28.78 31.10 23.70
C TRP A 31 -29.10 32.60 23.77
N LYS A 32 -28.59 33.27 24.80
CA LYS A 32 -28.60 34.73 24.98
C LYS A 32 -27.25 35.19 25.53
N ARG A 33 -26.52 36.00 24.74
CA ARG A 33 -25.29 36.70 25.18
C ARG A 33 -24.24 35.78 25.85
N GLY A 34 -23.94 34.64 25.24
CA GLY A 34 -22.90 33.71 25.72
C GLY A 34 -23.32 32.77 26.85
N LYS A 35 -24.62 32.70 27.17
CA LYS A 35 -25.20 31.75 28.11
C LYS A 35 -26.58 31.30 27.61
N THR A 36 -27.08 30.14 28.02
CA THR A 36 -28.45 29.70 27.69
C THR A 36 -29.44 30.05 28.79
N GLU A 37 -30.74 30.11 28.48
CA GLU A 37 -31.76 30.16 29.53
C GLU A 37 -31.79 28.85 30.35
N LEU A 38 -32.21 28.93 31.61
CA LEU A 38 -32.34 27.76 32.49
C LEU A 38 -33.52 26.89 32.02
N GLN A 39 -33.19 25.71 31.49
CA GLN A 39 -34.16 24.78 30.93
C GLN A 39 -34.13 23.44 31.69
N PRO A 40 -35.25 22.70 31.79
CA PRO A 40 -35.26 21.38 32.41
C PRO A 40 -34.21 20.46 31.77
N GLY A 41 -33.32 19.91 32.59
CA GLY A 41 -32.22 19.06 32.16
C GLY A 41 -31.59 18.26 33.28
N TYR A 42 -30.42 17.71 33.00
CA TYR A 42 -29.66 16.89 33.93
C TYR A 42 -28.16 17.05 33.71
N VAL A 43 -27.41 16.70 34.75
CA VAL A 43 -25.95 16.54 34.70
C VAL A 43 -25.59 15.15 35.24
N VAL A 44 -24.56 14.54 34.66
CA VAL A 44 -23.99 13.26 35.09
C VAL A 44 -22.57 13.53 35.57
N LEU A 45 -22.32 13.29 36.85
CA LEU A 45 -20.99 13.46 37.44
C LEU A 45 -20.03 12.36 36.97
N LYS A 46 -18.71 12.56 37.11
CA LYS A 46 -17.71 11.50 36.85
C LYS A 46 -17.93 10.24 37.67
N SER A 47 -18.55 10.34 38.84
CA SER A 47 -18.96 9.19 39.66
C SER A 47 -20.09 8.36 39.03
N GLY A 48 -20.71 8.82 37.93
CA GLY A 48 -21.89 8.22 37.32
C GLY A 48 -23.21 8.66 37.95
N LYS A 49 -23.18 9.43 39.05
CA LYS A 49 -24.40 9.97 39.67
C LYS A 49 -25.05 11.00 38.74
N ARG A 50 -26.31 10.75 38.39
CA ARG A 50 -27.18 11.67 37.65
C ARG A 50 -27.93 12.59 38.62
N MET A 51 -28.03 13.86 38.25
CA MET A 51 -28.82 14.87 38.97
C MET A 51 -29.73 15.57 37.97
N ASP A 52 -31.04 15.46 38.17
CA ASP A 52 -32.05 16.14 37.36
C ASP A 52 -32.40 17.49 37.99
N GLY A 53 -32.65 18.50 37.15
CA GLY A 53 -32.89 19.88 37.59
C GLY A 53 -33.12 20.80 36.40
N LYS A 54 -32.70 22.06 36.51
CA LYS A 54 -32.58 22.96 35.35
C LYS A 54 -31.12 23.21 35.04
N ILE A 55 -30.76 23.27 33.76
CA ILE A 55 -29.40 23.57 33.31
C ILE A 55 -29.36 24.81 32.43
N SER A 56 -28.25 25.53 32.49
CA SER A 56 -27.88 26.60 31.59
C SER A 56 -26.42 26.42 31.17
N LEU A 57 -26.14 26.51 29.87
CA LEU A 57 -24.81 26.35 29.32
C LEU A 57 -24.14 27.73 29.21
N ILE A 58 -22.86 27.83 29.58
CA ILE A 58 -22.06 29.05 29.47
C ILE A 58 -20.97 28.81 28.42
N GLY A 59 -20.89 29.71 27.43
CA GLY A 59 -19.95 29.62 26.30
C GLY A 59 -20.62 29.95 24.96
N SER A 60 -20.39 29.10 23.96
CA SER A 60 -21.07 29.13 22.66
C SER A 60 -21.64 27.75 22.31
N ALA A 61 -22.48 27.68 21.28
CA ALA A 61 -23.03 26.43 20.77
C ALA A 61 -21.94 25.43 20.32
N GLU A 62 -20.78 25.94 19.90
CA GLU A 62 -19.62 25.16 19.46
C GLU A 62 -18.67 24.81 20.62
N LEU A 63 -18.64 25.65 21.67
CA LEU A 63 -17.71 25.50 22.79
C LEU A 63 -18.38 25.88 24.11
N VAL A 64 -18.95 24.88 24.78
CA VAL A 64 -19.48 25.02 26.14
C VAL A 64 -18.32 24.90 27.13
N LYS A 65 -18.18 25.89 28.02
CA LYS A 65 -17.11 25.93 29.04
C LYS A 65 -17.61 25.42 30.39
N GLU A 66 -18.82 25.82 30.77
CA GLU A 66 -19.42 25.53 32.06
C GLU A 66 -20.91 25.21 31.91
N VAL A 67 -21.43 24.42 32.85
CA VAL A 67 -22.86 24.12 32.99
C VAL A 67 -23.31 24.62 34.36
N GLU A 68 -24.19 25.60 34.36
CA GLU A 68 -24.91 26.01 35.56
C GLU A 68 -26.10 25.06 35.74
N PHE A 69 -26.22 24.49 36.94
CA PHE A 69 -27.25 23.55 37.34
C PHE A 69 -28.02 24.11 38.53
N MET A 70 -29.34 24.01 38.48
CA MET A 70 -30.24 24.37 39.57
C MET A 70 -31.09 23.15 39.95
N GLY A 71 -30.79 22.56 41.10
CA GLY A 71 -31.55 21.48 41.72
C GLY A 71 -31.95 21.87 43.14
N ASP A 72 -33.19 21.58 43.54
CA ASP A 72 -33.72 21.91 44.88
C ASP A 72 -33.46 23.37 45.32
N GLN A 73 -33.61 24.31 44.38
CA GLN A 73 -33.36 25.76 44.56
C GLN A 73 -31.91 26.15 44.89
N LYS A 74 -30.95 25.23 44.76
CA LYS A 74 -29.52 25.51 44.89
C LYS A 74 -28.85 25.62 43.53
N TYR A 75 -28.02 26.64 43.37
CA TYR A 75 -27.22 26.86 42.16
C TYR A 75 -25.83 26.24 42.33
N LEU A 76 -25.43 25.46 41.33
CA LEU A 76 -24.11 24.87 41.23
C LEU A 76 -23.56 25.13 39.83
N THR A 77 -22.29 25.50 39.73
CA THR A 77 -21.62 25.65 38.43
C THR A 77 -20.58 24.57 38.28
N PHE A 78 -20.70 23.80 37.20
CA PHE A 78 -19.79 22.72 36.86
C PHE A 78 -18.94 23.13 35.66
N PRO A 79 -17.60 23.14 35.78
CA PRO A 79 -16.74 23.08 34.61
C PRO A 79 -17.11 21.83 33.79
N VAL A 80 -17.23 21.93 32.46
CA VAL A 80 -17.63 20.77 31.65
C VAL A 80 -16.66 19.59 31.84
N ALA A 81 -15.37 19.89 32.06
CA ALA A 81 -14.31 18.95 32.46
C ALA A 81 -14.62 18.09 33.70
N SER A 82 -15.53 18.52 34.56
CA SER A 82 -15.91 17.81 35.78
C SER A 82 -17.12 16.86 35.59
N LEU A 83 -17.78 16.94 34.44
CA LEU A 83 -18.96 16.15 34.12
C LEU A 83 -18.61 14.97 33.21
N LYS A 84 -19.39 13.89 33.33
CA LYS A 84 -19.41 12.76 32.40
C LYS A 84 -20.36 13.02 31.23
N GLY A 85 -21.47 13.73 31.47
CA GLY A 85 -22.46 14.09 30.44
C GLY A 85 -23.46 15.11 30.99
N TYR A 86 -24.24 15.74 30.10
CA TYR A 86 -25.32 16.66 30.46
C TYR A 86 -26.31 16.77 29.28
N GLY A 87 -27.56 17.15 29.56
CA GLY A 87 -28.61 17.24 28.54
C GLY A 87 -29.91 17.85 29.06
N LEU A 88 -30.83 18.18 28.16
CA LEU A 88 -32.20 18.60 28.47
C LEU A 88 -33.09 17.37 28.68
N THR A 89 -34.04 17.45 29.61
CA THR A 89 -34.99 16.36 29.88
C THR A 89 -36.16 16.34 28.92
N ASN A 90 -36.50 17.49 28.33
CA ASN A 90 -37.61 17.66 27.39
C ASN A 90 -37.09 18.35 26.11
N VAL A 91 -36.41 17.59 25.24
CA VAL A 91 -36.06 18.08 23.91
C VAL A 91 -37.29 17.94 23.01
N ASN A 92 -37.80 19.04 22.47
CA ASN A 92 -38.79 18.95 21.39
C ASN A 92 -38.10 18.34 20.16
N PRO A 93 -38.53 17.16 19.67
CA PRO A 93 -37.90 16.50 18.52
C PRO A 93 -37.96 17.34 17.23
N ASN A 94 -38.79 18.40 17.21
CA ASN A 94 -38.94 19.34 16.09
C ASN A 94 -38.23 20.70 16.31
N ALA A 95 -37.47 20.89 17.39
CA ALA A 95 -36.70 22.12 17.58
C ALA A 95 -35.63 22.22 16.50
N SER A 96 -35.72 23.28 15.68
CA SER A 96 -34.86 23.55 14.52
C SER A 96 -33.41 23.14 14.73
N THR A 97 -32.99 22.07 14.07
CA THR A 97 -31.69 21.42 14.17
C THR A 97 -30.60 22.11 13.36
N THR A 98 -30.83 23.36 12.94
CA THR A 98 -29.91 24.20 12.15
C THR A 98 -28.77 24.74 13.02
N VAL A 99 -27.99 23.83 13.61
CA VAL A 99 -26.60 24.12 13.95
C VAL A 99 -25.83 23.93 12.64
N GLY A 100 -25.22 25.00 12.13
CA GLY A 100 -24.52 25.10 10.85
C GLY A 100 -23.24 24.27 10.71
N GLY A 101 -23.12 23.15 11.43
CA GLY A 101 -22.07 22.16 11.22
C GLY A 101 -22.61 20.97 10.44
N GLY A 102 -21.83 20.45 9.50
CA GLY A 102 -22.11 19.16 8.85
C GLY A 102 -22.13 18.00 9.86
N PRO A 103 -22.50 16.79 9.43
CA PRO A 103 -22.47 15.62 10.30
C PRO A 103 -21.05 15.36 10.81
N VAL A 104 -20.92 14.97 12.09
CA VAL A 104 -19.62 14.69 12.73
C VAL A 104 -19.19 13.26 12.39
N ASN A 105 -17.99 13.13 11.82
CA ASN A 105 -17.34 11.84 11.60
C ASN A 105 -16.68 11.36 12.89
N GLU A 106 -17.09 10.19 13.39
CA GLU A 106 -16.54 9.58 14.61
C GLU A 106 -15.50 8.49 14.29
N SER A 107 -15.18 8.27 13.02
CA SER A 107 -14.07 7.41 12.59
C SER A 107 -13.00 8.20 11.83
N PRO A 108 -11.71 7.82 11.95
CA PRO A 108 -10.66 8.38 11.13
C PRO A 108 -11.00 8.35 9.63
N GLU A 109 -10.69 9.43 8.92
CA GLU A 109 -10.93 9.54 7.48
C GLU A 109 -10.19 8.44 6.69
N SER A 110 -9.05 7.95 7.20
CA SER A 110 -8.25 6.84 6.66
C SER A 110 -9.02 5.52 6.52
N MET A 111 -10.09 5.33 7.29
CA MET A 111 -10.89 4.10 7.24
C MET A 111 -11.86 4.07 6.04
N TYR A 112 -12.08 5.21 5.39
CA TYR A 112 -13.01 5.33 4.27
C TYR A 112 -12.29 5.12 2.93
N GLU A 113 -12.53 3.98 2.31
CA GLU A 113 -12.03 3.70 0.95
C GLU A 113 -12.95 4.34 -0.10
N TRP A 114 -12.69 5.60 -0.44
CA TRP A 114 -13.39 6.34 -1.48
C TRP A 114 -13.06 5.79 -2.87
N ARG A 115 -14.10 5.55 -3.66
CA ARG A 115 -13.99 5.15 -5.08
C ARG A 115 -14.64 6.21 -5.94
N ASN A 116 -13.93 6.66 -6.97
CA ASN A 116 -14.47 7.55 -7.98
C ASN A 116 -15.52 6.80 -8.81
N MET A 117 -16.76 7.30 -8.80
CA MET A 117 -17.91 6.76 -9.52
C MET A 117 -18.14 7.47 -10.87
N GLY A 118 -17.26 8.38 -11.24
CA GLY A 118 -17.34 9.22 -12.43
C GLY A 118 -17.75 10.66 -12.16
N THR A 119 -17.81 11.44 -13.22
CA THR A 119 -18.21 12.85 -13.20
C THR A 119 -19.64 13.00 -13.72
N VAL A 120 -20.53 13.55 -12.90
CA VAL A 120 -21.93 13.83 -13.28
C VAL A 120 -22.18 15.33 -13.16
N MET A 121 -22.58 15.97 -14.26
CA MET A 121 -22.79 17.42 -14.33
C MET A 121 -21.54 18.21 -13.88
N SER A 122 -20.36 17.82 -14.36
CA SER A 122 -19.07 18.42 -14.00
C SER A 122 -18.69 18.29 -12.52
N LYS A 123 -19.36 17.40 -11.77
CA LYS A 123 -19.07 17.13 -10.36
C LYS A 123 -18.57 15.71 -10.18
N VAL A 124 -17.48 15.53 -9.45
CA VAL A 124 -16.91 14.20 -9.17
C VAL A 124 -17.74 13.55 -8.08
N ILE A 125 -18.25 12.34 -8.36
CA ILE A 125 -18.98 11.54 -7.38
C ILE A 125 -18.05 10.48 -6.83
N GLU A 126 -17.97 10.40 -5.51
CA GLU A 126 -17.18 9.39 -4.80
C GLU A 126 -18.07 8.61 -3.85
N SER A 127 -17.80 7.32 -3.71
CA SER A 127 -18.54 6.44 -2.82
C SER A 127 -17.61 5.51 -2.06
N THR A 128 -17.92 5.23 -0.80
CA THR A 128 -17.15 4.26 -0.02
C THR A 128 -17.60 2.83 -0.29
N THR A 129 -16.74 1.88 0.07
CA THR A 129 -17.12 0.46 0.18
C THR A 129 -18.03 0.29 1.42
N PRO A 130 -19.15 -0.46 1.35
CA PRO A 130 -19.99 -0.73 2.51
C PRO A 130 -19.24 -1.45 3.63
N ARG A 131 -19.38 -1.01 4.87
CA ARG A 131 -18.78 -1.63 6.07
C ARG A 131 -19.67 -1.44 7.29
N ASN A 132 -19.56 -2.32 8.28
CA ASN A 132 -20.35 -2.20 9.52
C ASN A 132 -20.09 -0.87 10.22
N GLY A 133 -21.18 -0.14 10.48
CA GLY A 133 -21.16 1.21 11.01
C GLY A 133 -22.52 1.63 11.51
N TYR A 134 -22.61 2.91 11.84
CA TYR A 134 -23.82 3.50 12.36
C TYR A 134 -23.97 4.94 11.87
N VAL A 135 -25.20 5.41 11.96
CA VAL A 135 -25.58 6.80 11.76
C VAL A 135 -26.54 7.22 12.86
N ILE A 136 -26.36 8.43 13.38
CA ILE A 136 -27.24 9.04 14.38
C ILE A 136 -27.84 10.29 13.75
N HIS A 137 -29.16 10.29 13.59
CA HIS A 137 -29.89 11.47 13.13
C HIS A 137 -29.83 12.61 14.13
N ARG A 138 -30.10 13.83 13.68
CA ARG A 138 -30.22 15.00 14.57
C ARG A 138 -31.35 14.91 15.60
N ASN A 139 -32.33 14.02 15.38
CA ASN A 139 -33.38 13.70 16.35
C ASN A 139 -32.95 12.65 17.41
N GLY A 140 -31.73 12.12 17.32
CA GLY A 140 -31.19 11.09 18.22
C GLY A 140 -31.44 9.63 17.78
N THR A 141 -32.21 9.39 16.72
CA THR A 141 -32.44 8.03 16.21
C THR A 141 -31.14 7.45 15.66
N LYS A 142 -30.77 6.26 16.16
CA LYS A 142 -29.58 5.51 15.72
C LYS A 142 -29.99 4.38 14.78
N TYR A 143 -29.29 4.30 13.65
CA TYR A 143 -29.35 3.14 12.75
C TYR A 143 -27.97 2.49 12.70
N GLU A 144 -27.94 1.16 12.75
CA GLU A 144 -26.70 0.36 12.77
C GLU A 144 -26.81 -0.74 11.72
N GLY A 145 -25.76 -0.91 10.91
CA GLY A 145 -25.77 -1.81 9.75
C GLY A 145 -24.57 -1.59 8.83
N GLU A 146 -24.68 -2.00 7.57
CA GLU A 146 -23.63 -1.72 6.56
C GLU A 146 -23.74 -0.25 6.11
N LEU A 147 -22.80 0.57 6.55
CA LEU A 147 -22.67 1.99 6.24
C LEU A 147 -21.92 2.20 4.93
N LYS A 148 -22.49 3.02 4.05
CA LYS A 148 -21.91 3.48 2.78
C LYS A 148 -22.10 4.99 2.66
N LEU A 149 -21.02 5.70 2.38
CA LEU A 149 -21.02 7.16 2.23
C LEU A 149 -20.91 7.56 0.77
N ARG A 150 -21.54 8.67 0.39
CA ARG A 150 -21.38 9.30 -0.93
C ARG A 150 -21.02 10.78 -0.81
N ARG A 151 -19.97 11.17 -1.51
CA ARG A 151 -19.53 12.57 -1.65
C ARG A 151 -19.69 13.05 -3.08
N LYS A 152 -19.89 14.35 -3.21
CA LYS A 152 -19.97 15.08 -4.48
C LYS A 152 -19.09 16.31 -4.37
N ASP A 153 -18.06 16.39 -5.21
CA ASP A 153 -16.99 17.40 -5.12
C ASP A 153 -16.40 17.51 -3.70
N GLY A 154 -16.12 16.37 -3.06
CA GLY A 154 -15.59 16.30 -1.70
C GLY A 154 -16.60 16.60 -0.58
N VAL A 155 -17.82 17.03 -0.89
CA VAL A 155 -18.87 17.32 0.11
C VAL A 155 -19.73 16.08 0.33
N LEU A 156 -19.93 15.67 1.58
CA LEU A 156 -20.81 14.55 1.94
C LEU A 156 -22.26 14.91 1.61
N GLU A 157 -22.87 14.13 0.73
CA GLU A 157 -24.24 14.38 0.22
C GLU A 157 -25.21 13.36 0.81
N ASP A 158 -24.87 12.07 0.72
CA ASP A 158 -25.74 10.98 1.12
C ASP A 158 -25.03 9.98 2.04
N ILE A 159 -25.77 9.47 3.00
CA ILE A 159 -25.37 8.36 3.88
C ILE A 159 -26.38 7.23 3.72
N GLU A 160 -25.90 6.04 3.39
CA GLU A 160 -26.71 4.84 3.21
C GLU A 160 -26.37 3.83 4.29
N VAL A 161 -27.39 3.29 4.97
CA VAL A 161 -27.23 2.22 5.96
C VAL A 161 -28.15 1.07 5.57
N LYS A 162 -27.56 -0.12 5.41
CA LYS A 162 -28.30 -1.35 5.20
C LYS A 162 -28.40 -2.11 6.51
N THR A 163 -29.60 -2.14 7.07
CA THR A 163 -29.96 -2.89 8.27
C THR A 163 -30.56 -4.24 7.90
N ALA A 164 -30.93 -5.05 8.89
CA ALA A 164 -31.66 -6.29 8.64
C ALA A 164 -33.06 -6.06 8.02
N SER A 165 -33.67 -4.89 8.26
CA SER A 165 -35.01 -4.54 7.75
C SER A 165 -35.00 -3.97 6.34
N GLY A 166 -33.84 -3.54 5.84
CA GLY A 166 -33.72 -2.99 4.49
C GLY A 166 -32.57 -2.02 4.34
N LYS A 167 -32.57 -1.33 3.21
CA LYS A 167 -31.59 -0.30 2.89
C LYS A 167 -32.24 1.07 3.00
N GLU A 168 -31.69 1.90 3.87
CA GLU A 168 -32.16 3.28 4.10
C GLU A 168 -31.09 4.26 3.62
N LYS A 169 -31.55 5.38 3.06
CA LYS A 169 -30.70 6.45 2.51
C LYS A 169 -31.11 7.78 3.15
N PHE A 170 -30.14 8.49 3.68
CA PHE A 170 -30.32 9.73 4.42
C PHE A 170 -29.52 10.86 3.77
N ASP A 171 -30.07 12.08 3.77
CA ASP A 171 -29.32 13.29 3.42
C ASP A 171 -28.34 13.61 4.56
N ALA A 172 -27.09 13.94 4.21
CA ALA A 172 -26.06 14.28 5.19
C ALA A 172 -26.48 15.41 6.16
N LYS A 173 -27.39 16.30 5.73
CA LYS A 173 -27.94 17.38 6.57
C LYS A 173 -28.77 16.87 7.75
N ASP A 174 -29.44 15.73 7.59
CA ASP A 174 -30.32 15.15 8.62
C ASP A 174 -29.52 14.36 9.68
N ILE A 175 -28.24 14.16 9.42
CA ILE A 175 -27.34 13.37 10.25
C ILE A 175 -26.58 14.27 11.23
N ALA A 176 -26.50 13.83 12.49
CA ALA A 176 -25.68 14.44 13.52
C ALA A 176 -24.28 13.81 13.56
N ARG A 177 -24.21 12.47 13.57
CA ARG A 177 -22.97 11.70 13.74
C ARG A 177 -23.00 10.45 12.87
N TYR A 178 -21.84 10.00 12.42
CA TYR A 178 -21.68 8.72 11.74
C TYR A 178 -20.30 8.15 12.02
N GLY A 179 -20.15 6.83 11.88
CA GLY A 179 -18.89 6.16 12.09
C GLY A 179 -18.97 4.68 11.78
N TYR A 180 -17.82 4.04 11.72
CA TYR A 180 -17.70 2.58 11.67
C TYR A 180 -17.74 1.98 13.08
N THR A 181 -18.34 0.80 13.20
CA THR A 181 -18.30 0.00 14.44
C THR A 181 -17.09 -0.91 14.49
N VAL A 182 -16.46 -1.15 13.34
CA VAL A 182 -15.19 -1.88 13.22
C VAL A 182 -14.01 -0.99 13.62
N SER A 183 -12.95 -1.60 14.13
CA SER A 183 -11.71 -0.91 14.44
C SER A 183 -10.90 -0.57 13.19
N GLU A 184 -10.04 0.45 13.27
CA GLU A 184 -9.10 0.79 12.19
C GLU A 184 -8.19 -0.39 11.82
N ALA A 185 -7.75 -1.16 12.82
CA ALA A 185 -6.93 -2.35 12.60
C ALA A 185 -7.65 -3.40 11.75
N GLU A 186 -8.93 -3.67 12.01
CA GLU A 186 -9.75 -4.60 11.22
C GLU A 186 -9.95 -4.09 9.79
N VAL A 187 -10.15 -2.78 9.61
CA VAL A 187 -10.27 -2.17 8.28
C VAL A 187 -8.99 -2.37 7.47
N VAL A 188 -7.83 -2.13 8.09
CA VAL A 188 -6.52 -2.34 7.47
C VAL A 188 -6.31 -3.82 7.12
N GLN A 189 -6.60 -4.76 8.05
CA GLN A 189 -6.48 -6.19 7.77
C GLN A 189 -7.37 -6.63 6.59
N ALA A 190 -8.62 -6.17 6.56
CA ALA A 190 -9.54 -6.50 5.47
C ALA A 190 -9.07 -5.95 4.11
N LYS A 191 -8.48 -4.74 4.11
CA LYS A 191 -7.87 -4.14 2.92
C LYS A 191 -6.69 -4.98 2.42
N LEU A 192 -5.74 -5.29 3.30
CA LEU A 192 -4.55 -6.08 2.97
C LEU A 192 -4.94 -7.48 2.50
N ALA A 193 -5.92 -8.13 3.14
CA ALA A 193 -6.40 -9.45 2.73
C ALA A 193 -6.99 -9.43 1.31
N ARG A 194 -7.75 -8.37 0.96
CA ARG A 194 -8.29 -8.21 -0.40
C ARG A 194 -7.18 -8.00 -1.43
N GLU A 195 -6.20 -7.15 -1.13
CA GLU A 195 -5.05 -6.93 -2.02
C GLU A 195 -4.23 -8.21 -2.20
N GLN A 196 -3.97 -8.92 -1.10
CA GLN A 196 -3.29 -10.23 -1.12
C GLN A 196 -4.06 -11.25 -1.95
N ASN A 197 -5.37 -11.39 -1.79
CA ASN A 197 -6.18 -12.38 -2.51
C ASN A 197 -6.21 -12.15 -4.03
N ASN A 198 -5.98 -10.92 -4.47
CA ASN A 198 -5.91 -10.57 -5.89
C ASN A 198 -4.50 -10.74 -6.48
N LYS A 199 -3.52 -11.17 -5.67
CA LYS A 199 -2.12 -11.30 -6.05
C LYS A 199 -1.57 -12.64 -5.60
N ARG A 200 -0.50 -13.08 -6.23
CA ARG A 200 0.16 -14.33 -5.83
C ARG A 200 0.99 -14.08 -4.58
N SER A 201 0.83 -14.98 -3.60
CA SER A 201 1.67 -15.01 -2.40
C SER A 201 2.65 -16.17 -2.48
N PHE A 202 3.82 -15.99 -1.87
CA PHE A 202 4.92 -16.94 -1.89
C PHE A 202 5.41 -17.21 -0.47
N PRO A 203 5.78 -18.45 -0.11
CA PRO A 203 6.52 -18.71 1.12
C PRO A 203 7.78 -17.86 1.16
N GLY A 204 8.11 -17.27 2.30
CA GLY A 204 9.22 -16.33 2.38
C GLY A 204 9.54 -15.87 3.79
N SER A 205 10.28 -14.77 3.87
CA SER A 205 10.65 -14.15 5.14
C SER A 205 10.90 -12.67 4.99
N ILE A 206 10.76 -11.91 6.08
CA ILE A 206 11.20 -10.51 6.16
C ILE A 206 12.39 -10.41 7.10
N ILE A 207 13.23 -9.40 6.86
CA ILE A 207 14.40 -9.08 7.67
C ILE A 207 14.16 -7.71 8.32
N THR A 208 14.01 -7.71 9.63
CA THR A 208 13.79 -6.50 10.44
C THR A 208 14.97 -6.28 11.38
N ALA A 209 14.99 -5.15 12.09
CA ALA A 209 15.97 -4.92 13.17
C ALA A 209 15.88 -5.98 14.29
N ALA A 210 14.71 -6.60 14.49
CA ALA A 210 14.52 -7.68 15.46
C ALA A 210 14.98 -9.06 14.93
N GLY A 211 15.36 -9.16 13.65
CA GLY A 211 15.80 -10.39 13.00
C GLY A 211 14.87 -10.85 11.87
N LYS A 212 15.08 -12.11 11.46
CA LYS A 212 14.37 -12.76 10.34
C LYS A 212 13.07 -13.40 10.84
N THR A 213 11.97 -13.11 10.16
CA THR A 213 10.65 -13.72 10.43
C THR A 213 10.11 -14.42 9.20
N ASN A 214 9.72 -15.69 9.31
CA ASN A 214 9.18 -16.48 8.19
C ASN A 214 7.65 -16.33 8.07
N GLY A 215 7.12 -16.43 6.86
CA GLY A 215 5.70 -16.27 6.57
C GLY A 215 5.41 -16.34 5.08
N GLU A 216 4.34 -15.68 4.64
CA GLU A 216 4.03 -15.51 3.22
C GLU A 216 4.29 -14.07 2.78
N VAL A 217 4.87 -13.89 1.60
CA VAL A 217 5.19 -12.60 0.99
C VAL A 217 4.36 -12.43 -0.28
N THR A 218 3.66 -11.31 -0.37
CA THR A 218 2.98 -10.84 -1.57
C THR A 218 3.73 -9.63 -2.11
N LEU A 219 4.14 -9.72 -3.36
CA LEU A 219 4.85 -8.65 -4.05
C LEU A 219 3.84 -7.62 -4.59
N LEU A 220 4.03 -6.35 -4.25
CA LEU A 220 3.27 -5.25 -4.82
C LEU A 220 4.21 -4.42 -5.69
N TYR A 221 3.77 -4.14 -6.91
CA TYR A 221 4.46 -3.26 -7.85
C TYR A 221 3.53 -2.10 -8.16
N GLU A 222 4.04 -0.88 -8.00
CA GLU A 222 3.38 0.31 -8.51
C GLU A 222 3.55 0.42 -10.03
N GLN A 223 2.48 0.80 -10.73
CA GLN A 223 2.50 0.88 -12.20
C GLN A 223 3.59 1.85 -12.68
N GLY A 224 4.46 1.37 -13.57
CA GLY A 224 5.54 2.19 -14.12
C GLY A 224 6.77 2.34 -13.21
N VAL A 225 6.75 1.76 -12.00
CA VAL A 225 7.92 1.73 -11.12
C VAL A 225 8.70 0.44 -11.37
N ARG A 226 10.02 0.57 -11.61
CA ARG A 226 10.90 -0.55 -11.97
C ARG A 226 11.25 -1.45 -10.78
N ASN A 227 11.29 -0.86 -9.60
CA ASN A 227 11.65 -1.54 -8.35
C ASN A 227 10.41 -1.74 -7.49
N LEU A 228 10.49 -2.71 -6.60
CA LEU A 228 9.39 -3.01 -5.70
C LEU A 228 9.34 -1.94 -4.59
N ASP A 229 8.16 -1.33 -4.41
CA ASP A 229 7.90 -0.24 -3.48
C ASP A 229 7.44 -0.75 -2.11
N ARG A 230 6.69 -1.85 -2.09
CA ARG A 230 6.16 -2.44 -0.86
C ARG A 230 5.81 -3.92 -1.01
N ILE A 231 5.67 -4.60 0.12
CA ILE A 231 5.17 -5.98 0.21
C ILE A 231 4.04 -6.08 1.22
N ILE A 232 3.20 -7.10 1.07
CA ILE A 232 2.37 -7.59 2.15
C ILE A 232 3.04 -8.85 2.69
N PHE A 233 3.20 -8.90 4.01
CA PHE A 233 3.72 -10.08 4.70
C PHE A 233 2.67 -10.63 5.65
N LYS A 234 2.47 -11.95 5.59
CA LYS A 234 1.60 -12.70 6.49
C LYS A 234 2.44 -13.49 7.48
N GLY A 235 2.48 -13.03 8.72
CA GLY A 235 3.11 -13.72 9.84
C GLY A 235 2.05 -14.32 10.75
N GLY A 236 1.84 -15.64 10.69
CA GLY A 236 0.69 -16.28 11.35
C GLY A 236 -0.64 -15.80 10.74
N ASP A 237 -1.56 -15.33 11.58
CA ASP A 237 -2.88 -14.85 11.14
C ASP A 237 -2.95 -13.35 10.83
N LYS A 238 -1.82 -12.63 10.95
CA LYS A 238 -1.78 -11.17 10.76
C LYS A 238 -1.08 -10.79 9.46
N LEU A 239 -1.70 -9.88 8.73
CA LEU A 239 -1.11 -9.21 7.58
C LEU A 239 -0.49 -7.90 7.98
N ALA A 240 0.66 -7.58 7.42
CA ALA A 240 1.29 -6.28 7.58
C ALA A 240 1.89 -5.83 6.25
N GLU A 241 1.76 -4.54 5.98
CA GLU A 241 2.44 -3.90 4.85
C GLU A 241 3.84 -3.47 5.30
N TYR A 242 4.84 -3.77 4.47
CA TYR A 242 6.21 -3.35 4.71
C TYR A 242 6.77 -2.61 3.49
N THR A 243 7.58 -1.60 3.78
CA THR A 243 8.23 -0.71 2.82
C THR A 243 9.73 -0.72 3.10
N PRO A 244 10.57 -0.16 2.21
CA PRO A 244 12.01 -0.02 2.43
C PRO A 244 12.37 0.76 3.70
N ALA A 245 11.43 1.54 4.25
CA ALA A 245 11.60 2.26 5.50
C ALA A 245 11.36 1.40 6.76
N THR A 246 10.64 0.27 6.64
CA THR A 246 10.22 -0.53 7.80
C THR A 246 10.96 -1.86 7.94
N ILE A 247 11.58 -2.36 6.87
CA ILE A 247 12.40 -3.57 6.87
C ILE A 247 13.69 -3.35 6.07
N THR A 248 14.70 -4.17 6.29
CA THR A 248 15.99 -4.06 5.57
C THR A 248 16.08 -4.99 4.36
N GLY A 249 15.12 -5.91 4.21
CA GLY A 249 15.05 -6.85 3.10
C GLY A 249 14.02 -7.94 3.34
N PHE A 250 13.82 -8.79 2.35
CA PHE A 250 12.94 -9.94 2.43
C PHE A 250 13.42 -11.05 1.48
N THR A 251 12.91 -12.26 1.67
CA THR A 251 13.10 -13.37 0.75
C THR A 251 11.75 -13.96 0.39
N TYR A 252 11.63 -14.53 -0.79
CA TYR A 252 10.51 -15.41 -1.13
C TYR A 252 11.00 -16.59 -1.96
N VAL A 253 10.24 -17.68 -1.91
CA VAL A 253 10.50 -18.92 -2.62
C VAL A 253 9.41 -19.10 -3.65
N ASN A 254 9.79 -19.09 -4.92
CA ASN A 254 8.89 -19.40 -6.02
C ASN A 254 9.36 -20.70 -6.69
N LYS A 255 8.52 -21.75 -6.64
CA LYS A 255 8.84 -23.06 -7.22
C LYS A 255 10.21 -23.63 -6.78
N GLY A 256 10.59 -23.43 -5.52
CA GLY A 256 11.85 -23.91 -4.95
C GLY A 256 13.05 -22.99 -5.15
N VAL A 257 12.91 -21.91 -5.94
CA VAL A 257 13.96 -20.90 -6.12
C VAL A 257 13.78 -19.79 -5.08
N GLU A 258 14.75 -19.65 -4.17
CA GLU A 258 14.79 -18.52 -3.23
C GLU A 258 15.30 -17.26 -3.95
N THR A 259 14.49 -16.20 -3.92
CA THR A 259 14.89 -14.87 -4.35
C THR A 259 15.04 -13.97 -3.13
N LYS A 260 16.15 -13.22 -3.07
CA LYS A 260 16.45 -12.31 -1.97
C LYS A 260 16.34 -10.87 -2.45
N TYR A 261 15.79 -10.03 -1.60
CA TYR A 261 15.69 -8.58 -1.78
C TYR A 261 16.32 -7.88 -0.59
N THR A 262 17.02 -6.79 -0.88
CA THR A 262 17.63 -5.91 0.11
C THR A 262 17.22 -4.47 -0.16
N VAL A 263 17.35 -3.59 0.82
CA VAL A 263 17.04 -2.17 0.67
C VAL A 263 18.29 -1.41 0.29
N ILE A 264 18.26 -0.75 -0.87
CA ILE A 264 19.30 0.18 -1.34
C ILE A 264 18.61 1.46 -1.75
N GLU A 265 19.11 2.62 -1.31
CA GLU A 265 18.57 3.94 -1.70
C GLU A 265 17.04 4.04 -1.50
N ASN A 266 16.54 3.46 -0.40
CA ASN A 266 15.12 3.42 -0.02
C ASN A 266 14.20 2.70 -1.03
N VAL A 267 14.74 1.72 -1.79
CA VAL A 267 13.96 0.83 -2.66
C VAL A 267 14.36 -0.63 -2.45
N PHE A 268 13.43 -1.55 -2.67
CA PHE A 268 13.74 -2.97 -2.66
C PHE A 268 14.38 -3.40 -3.98
N VAL A 269 15.59 -3.94 -3.91
CA VAL A 269 16.32 -4.45 -5.07
C VAL A 269 16.69 -5.93 -4.88
N PRO A 270 16.67 -6.73 -5.95
CA PRO A 270 17.19 -8.09 -5.91
C PRO A 270 18.65 -8.13 -5.43
N GLU A 271 18.93 -9.03 -4.50
CA GLU A 271 20.27 -9.31 -3.97
C GLU A 271 20.75 -10.65 -4.54
N GLY A 272 21.90 -10.62 -5.21
CA GLY A 272 22.53 -11.82 -5.78
C GLY A 272 23.51 -12.48 -4.81
N PHE A 273 24.20 -11.69 -4.00
CA PHE A 273 25.18 -12.16 -3.03
C PHE A 273 25.46 -11.10 -1.96
N ASN A 274 25.78 -11.53 -0.74
CA ASN A 274 26.09 -10.64 0.38
C ASN A 274 27.12 -11.33 1.28
N GLY A 275 28.40 -11.12 0.96
CA GLY A 275 29.55 -11.69 1.65
C GLY A 275 30.18 -10.70 2.63
N ASN A 276 31.40 -11.00 3.08
CA ASN A 276 32.11 -10.13 4.03
C ASN A 276 32.72 -8.91 3.33
N THR A 277 33.28 -9.12 2.14
CA THR A 277 34.00 -8.11 1.36
C THR A 277 33.09 -7.53 0.28
N PHE A 278 32.30 -8.36 -0.41
CA PHE A 278 31.46 -7.92 -1.53
C PHE A 278 29.97 -8.11 -1.28
N GLN A 279 29.18 -7.17 -1.79
CA GLN A 279 27.74 -7.31 -1.97
C GLN A 279 27.39 -7.15 -3.45
N LEU A 280 26.51 -8.00 -3.95
CA LEU A 280 25.97 -7.95 -5.30
C LEU A 280 24.47 -7.69 -5.24
N TYR A 281 24.04 -6.58 -5.82
CA TYR A 281 22.62 -6.21 -5.89
C TYR A 281 22.27 -5.53 -7.20
N ARG A 282 20.99 -5.53 -7.59
CA ARG A 282 20.53 -4.87 -8.81
C ARG A 282 20.62 -3.35 -8.67
N ASN A 283 21.15 -2.65 -9.66
CA ASN A 283 21.21 -1.19 -9.62
C ASN A 283 19.78 -0.60 -9.61
N PRO A 284 19.37 0.14 -8.55
CA PRO A 284 18.06 0.77 -8.51
C PRO A 284 17.89 1.87 -9.57
N ASN A 285 19.00 2.51 -9.95
CA ASN A 285 19.06 3.68 -10.83
C ASN A 285 20.03 3.43 -11.99
N PRO A 286 19.66 2.57 -12.96
CA PRO A 286 20.53 2.24 -14.08
C PRO A 286 20.71 3.43 -15.01
N THR A 287 21.92 3.60 -15.54
CA THR A 287 22.29 4.77 -16.37
C THR A 287 22.69 4.40 -17.78
N THR A 288 22.98 3.13 -18.04
CA THR A 288 23.50 2.67 -19.32
C THR A 288 22.36 2.28 -20.25
N ILE A 289 22.36 2.87 -21.44
CA ILE A 289 21.39 2.55 -22.47
C ILE A 289 21.76 1.20 -23.11
N ASN A 290 20.78 0.32 -23.21
CA ASN A 290 20.85 -0.85 -24.08
C ASN A 290 20.62 -0.36 -25.52
N GLU A 291 21.70 -0.06 -26.23
CA GLU A 291 21.64 0.48 -27.60
C GLU A 291 20.89 -0.46 -28.55
N ARG A 292 21.07 -1.77 -28.41
CA ARG A 292 20.42 -2.76 -29.28
C ARG A 292 18.91 -2.81 -29.05
N ALA A 293 18.47 -2.91 -27.79
CA ALA A 293 17.05 -2.87 -27.44
C ALA A 293 16.43 -1.52 -27.79
N THR A 294 17.15 -0.43 -27.53
CA THR A 294 16.71 0.93 -27.85
C THR A 294 16.57 1.15 -29.36
N ALA A 295 17.51 0.67 -30.17
CA ALA A 295 17.44 0.76 -31.63
C ALA A 295 16.28 -0.07 -32.17
N LEU A 296 16.08 -1.28 -31.64
CA LEU A 296 14.97 -2.16 -31.99
C LEU A 296 13.63 -1.48 -31.66
N VAL A 297 13.49 -0.88 -30.47
CA VAL A 297 12.28 -0.15 -30.11
C VAL A 297 12.11 1.14 -30.89
N LYS A 298 13.15 1.93 -31.16
CA LYS A 298 13.05 3.11 -32.04
C LYS A 298 12.56 2.73 -33.44
N SER A 299 13.05 1.59 -33.97
CA SER A 299 12.60 1.07 -35.26
C SER A 299 11.14 0.57 -35.22
N ALA A 300 10.69 0.01 -34.09
CA ALA A 300 9.33 -0.49 -33.91
C ALA A 300 8.31 0.61 -33.53
N VAL A 301 8.72 1.66 -32.82
CA VAL A 301 7.89 2.84 -32.47
C VAL A 301 7.51 3.62 -33.72
N ALA A 302 8.38 3.70 -34.72
CA ALA A 302 8.05 4.24 -36.04
C ALA A 302 6.91 3.48 -36.74
N VAL A 303 6.63 2.23 -36.32
CA VAL A 303 5.59 1.34 -36.87
C VAL A 303 4.44 1.09 -35.85
N GLY A 304 4.56 1.60 -34.62
CA GLY A 304 3.68 1.30 -33.48
C GLY A 304 4.00 -0.05 -32.84
N THR A 305 4.61 -0.07 -31.64
CA THR A 305 5.15 -1.28 -30.98
C THR A 305 4.09 -2.35 -30.71
N SER A 306 2.89 -1.98 -30.27
CA SER A 306 1.77 -2.92 -30.11
C SER A 306 1.28 -3.47 -31.47
N ALA A 307 1.37 -2.69 -32.54
CA ALA A 307 1.01 -3.12 -33.89
C ALA A 307 2.07 -4.05 -34.49
N ALA A 308 3.36 -3.76 -34.29
CA ALA A 308 4.48 -4.61 -34.68
C ALA A 308 4.47 -5.95 -33.93
N ALA A 309 4.29 -5.93 -32.61
CA ALA A 309 4.15 -7.15 -31.80
C ALA A 309 2.91 -7.98 -32.22
N THR A 310 1.78 -7.31 -32.48
CA THR A 310 0.59 -7.96 -33.05
C THR A 310 0.88 -8.57 -34.43
N ALA A 311 1.65 -7.90 -35.29
CA ALA A 311 1.95 -8.38 -36.63
C ALA A 311 2.81 -9.64 -36.61
N VAL A 312 3.81 -9.71 -35.72
CA VAL A 312 4.63 -10.92 -35.51
C VAL A 312 3.76 -12.11 -35.11
N VAL A 313 2.86 -11.93 -34.14
CA VAL A 313 1.91 -12.96 -33.72
C VAL A 313 0.98 -13.39 -34.85
N LYS A 314 0.42 -12.44 -35.61
CA LYS A 314 -0.49 -12.73 -36.72
C LYS A 314 0.20 -13.44 -37.88
N GLU A 315 1.45 -13.14 -38.13
CA GLU A 315 2.23 -13.81 -39.17
C GLU A 315 2.59 -15.24 -38.75
N ASP A 316 2.93 -15.47 -37.48
CA ASP A 316 3.17 -16.82 -36.95
C ASP A 316 1.89 -17.68 -36.97
N GLN A 317 0.75 -17.11 -36.56
CA GLN A 317 -0.56 -17.76 -36.65
C GLN A 317 -0.90 -18.22 -38.07
N LYS A 318 -0.64 -17.37 -39.07
CA LYS A 318 -0.84 -17.71 -40.49
C LYS A 318 0.12 -18.82 -40.94
N ARG A 319 1.39 -18.72 -40.56
CA ARG A 319 2.43 -19.68 -40.96
C ARG A 319 2.20 -21.06 -40.37
N ASN A 320 1.77 -21.12 -39.11
CA ASN A 320 1.62 -22.36 -38.35
C ASN A 320 0.15 -22.81 -38.17
N ASN A 321 -0.79 -22.14 -38.84
CA ASN A 321 -2.21 -22.46 -38.90
C ASN A 321 -2.88 -22.67 -37.53
N TYR A 322 -2.67 -21.74 -36.60
CA TYR A 322 -3.33 -21.73 -35.29
C TYR A 322 -3.95 -20.36 -34.98
N VAL A 323 -4.94 -20.34 -34.08
CA VAL A 323 -5.59 -19.11 -33.62
C VAL A 323 -5.14 -18.82 -32.20
N SER A 324 -4.70 -17.60 -31.94
CA SER A 324 -4.32 -17.13 -30.60
C SER A 324 -4.86 -15.72 -30.36
N ASN A 325 -5.25 -15.45 -29.12
CA ASN A 325 -5.73 -14.14 -28.66
C ASN A 325 -4.58 -13.21 -28.21
N MET A 326 -3.33 -13.59 -28.48
CA MET A 326 -2.14 -12.86 -28.03
C MET A 326 -2.10 -11.42 -28.54
N ASP A 327 -2.68 -11.13 -29.70
CA ASP A 327 -2.80 -9.76 -30.22
C ASP A 327 -3.67 -8.85 -29.33
N SER A 328 -4.78 -9.40 -28.83
CA SER A 328 -5.70 -8.72 -27.94
C SER A 328 -5.06 -8.55 -26.56
N VAL A 329 -4.40 -9.60 -26.06
CA VAL A 329 -3.66 -9.58 -24.79
C VAL A 329 -2.57 -8.52 -24.81
N ILE A 330 -1.74 -8.46 -25.86
CA ILE A 330 -0.70 -7.43 -26.03
C ILE A 330 -1.26 -6.00 -26.01
N ARG A 331 -2.50 -5.79 -26.48
CA ARG A 331 -3.12 -4.46 -26.52
C ARG A 331 -3.74 -4.04 -25.20
N VAL A 332 -4.43 -4.95 -24.52
CA VAL A 332 -5.29 -4.62 -23.37
C VAL A 332 -4.64 -4.86 -22.03
N SER A 333 -3.65 -5.76 -21.94
CA SER A 333 -2.96 -6.05 -20.69
C SER A 333 -2.04 -4.89 -20.29
N SER A 334 -1.79 -4.75 -18.99
CA SER A 334 -0.75 -3.90 -18.40
C SER A 334 0.67 -4.43 -18.69
N THR A 335 1.71 -3.64 -18.44
CA THR A 335 3.10 -4.08 -18.68
C THR A 335 3.46 -5.25 -17.75
N GLU A 336 2.96 -5.23 -16.53
CA GLU A 336 3.17 -6.25 -15.51
C GLU A 336 2.53 -7.59 -15.92
N GLU A 337 1.29 -7.56 -16.41
CA GLU A 337 0.60 -8.74 -16.94
C GLU A 337 1.34 -9.32 -18.16
N LEU A 338 1.95 -8.47 -19.00
CA LEU A 338 2.75 -8.95 -20.13
C LEU A 338 4.07 -9.58 -19.69
N ILE A 339 4.75 -9.02 -18.67
CA ILE A 339 5.95 -9.61 -18.07
C ILE A 339 5.61 -10.97 -17.46
N GLU A 340 4.53 -11.06 -16.70
CA GLU A 340 4.08 -12.31 -16.08
C GLU A 340 3.74 -13.35 -17.16
N LEU A 341 2.98 -12.97 -18.19
CA LEU A 341 2.63 -13.87 -19.28
C LEU A 341 3.86 -14.37 -20.04
N ARG A 342 4.84 -13.49 -20.28
CA ARG A 342 6.13 -13.86 -20.91
C ARG A 342 6.86 -14.90 -20.08
N ASP A 343 6.98 -14.67 -18.78
CA ASP A 343 7.69 -15.58 -17.88
C ASP A 343 6.94 -16.91 -17.72
N GLN A 344 5.61 -16.89 -17.71
CA GLN A 344 4.77 -18.09 -17.70
C GLN A 344 4.91 -18.89 -19.00
N LEU A 345 4.92 -18.25 -20.16
CA LEU A 345 5.13 -18.91 -21.47
C LEU A 345 6.48 -19.60 -21.55
N ALA A 346 7.54 -18.93 -21.09
CA ALA A 346 8.88 -19.51 -21.03
C ALA A 346 8.91 -20.77 -20.15
N GLN A 347 8.30 -20.68 -18.97
CA GLN A 347 8.20 -21.80 -18.04
C GLN A 347 7.33 -22.95 -18.56
N LEU A 348 6.24 -22.65 -19.28
CA LEU A 348 5.43 -23.67 -19.96
C LEU A 348 6.22 -24.38 -21.06
N GLY A 349 7.15 -23.67 -21.71
CA GLY A 349 8.10 -24.26 -22.65
C GLY A 349 9.20 -25.10 -21.98
N GLY A 350 9.26 -25.15 -20.65
CA GLY A 350 10.29 -25.88 -19.90
C GLY A 350 11.57 -25.09 -19.65
N TYR A 351 11.58 -23.77 -19.92
CA TYR A 351 12.74 -22.90 -19.72
C TYR A 351 12.64 -22.14 -18.40
N GLU A 352 13.78 -21.87 -17.77
CA GLU A 352 13.81 -21.13 -16.51
C GLU A 352 13.49 -19.63 -16.71
N THR A 353 13.87 -19.08 -17.87
CA THR A 353 13.65 -17.68 -18.21
C THR A 353 13.16 -17.50 -19.65
N ALA A 354 12.50 -16.38 -19.92
CA ALA A 354 12.08 -16.02 -21.28
C ALA A 354 13.26 -15.84 -22.24
N GLN A 355 14.40 -15.38 -21.73
CA GLN A 355 15.61 -15.22 -22.54
C GLN A 355 16.21 -16.58 -22.91
N ASP A 356 16.24 -17.52 -21.97
CA ASP A 356 16.66 -18.91 -22.22
C ASP A 356 15.78 -19.58 -23.27
N ALA A 357 14.46 -19.42 -23.16
CA ALA A 357 13.52 -19.90 -24.18
C ALA A 357 13.75 -19.25 -25.56
N LEU A 358 14.03 -17.94 -25.62
CA LEU A 358 14.31 -17.24 -26.87
C LEU A 358 15.60 -17.71 -27.55
N GLU A 359 16.63 -18.02 -26.77
CA GLU A 359 17.94 -18.43 -27.29
C GLU A 359 17.98 -19.93 -27.63
N ASN A 360 17.34 -20.77 -26.82
CA ASN A 360 17.54 -22.22 -26.83
C ASN A 360 16.31 -23.04 -27.24
N SER A 361 15.16 -22.43 -27.53
CA SER A 361 13.98 -23.21 -27.90
C SER A 361 13.98 -23.72 -29.34
N ASP A 362 13.55 -24.95 -29.56
CA ASP A 362 13.29 -25.46 -30.91
C ASP A 362 11.85 -25.14 -31.36
N ASN A 363 11.03 -24.55 -30.49
CA ASN A 363 9.66 -24.17 -30.79
C ASN A 363 9.60 -22.72 -31.32
N GLU A 364 9.53 -22.59 -32.63
CA GLU A 364 9.46 -21.29 -33.32
C GLU A 364 8.25 -20.45 -32.91
N SER A 365 7.09 -21.07 -32.64
CA SER A 365 5.91 -20.35 -32.13
C SER A 365 6.11 -19.84 -30.70
N LEU A 366 6.82 -20.58 -29.85
CA LEU A 366 7.18 -20.10 -28.51
C LEU A 366 8.10 -18.88 -28.62
N LYS A 367 9.14 -18.95 -29.46
CA LYS A 367 10.05 -17.82 -29.71
C LYS A 367 9.32 -16.60 -30.26
N ALA A 368 8.42 -16.78 -31.22
CA ALA A 368 7.64 -15.70 -31.81
C ALA A 368 6.76 -14.99 -30.77
N ASN A 369 6.06 -15.75 -29.92
CA ASN A 369 5.21 -15.19 -28.86
C ASN A 369 6.03 -14.49 -27.76
N LEU A 370 7.14 -15.09 -27.31
CA LEU A 370 8.03 -14.47 -26.33
C LEU A 370 8.68 -13.20 -26.87
N GLY A 371 9.10 -13.20 -28.13
CA GLY A 371 9.67 -12.04 -28.82
C GLY A 371 8.66 -10.91 -28.98
N ALA A 372 7.40 -11.23 -29.29
CA ALA A 372 6.32 -10.24 -29.36
C ALA A 372 6.01 -9.62 -27.98
N LEU A 373 6.02 -10.42 -26.92
CA LEU A 373 5.82 -9.93 -25.55
C LEU A 373 6.99 -9.05 -25.09
N GLU A 374 8.23 -9.48 -25.33
CA GLU A 374 9.42 -8.65 -25.08
C GLU A 374 9.33 -7.32 -25.82
N LEU A 375 8.98 -7.33 -27.11
CA LEU A 375 8.83 -6.11 -27.90
C LEU A 375 7.76 -5.17 -27.33
N ALA A 376 6.61 -5.72 -26.90
CA ALA A 376 5.54 -4.94 -26.29
C ALA A 376 5.95 -4.34 -24.93
N ILE A 377 6.58 -5.14 -24.07
CA ILE A 377 7.08 -4.72 -22.75
C ILE A 377 8.13 -3.61 -22.93
N GLN A 378 9.13 -3.87 -23.77
CA GLN A 378 10.21 -2.94 -24.07
C GLN A 378 9.70 -1.64 -24.69
N GLY A 379 8.74 -1.74 -25.61
CA GLY A 379 8.09 -0.57 -26.22
C GLY A 379 7.39 0.30 -25.20
N ARG A 380 6.66 -0.30 -24.25
CA ARG A 380 5.96 0.43 -23.18
C ARG A 380 6.92 1.04 -22.18
N GLN A 381 7.97 0.31 -21.80
CA GLN A 381 9.03 0.81 -20.92
C GLN A 381 9.80 1.97 -21.55
N ALA A 382 10.06 1.94 -22.86
CA ALA A 382 10.73 3.02 -23.57
C ALA A 382 9.88 4.29 -23.65
N THR A 383 8.55 4.17 -23.81
CA THR A 383 7.65 5.34 -23.75
C THR A 383 7.65 6.01 -22.38
N ALA A 384 7.95 5.26 -21.32
CA ALA A 384 8.05 5.77 -19.95
C ALA A 384 9.44 6.35 -19.59
N ALA A 385 10.47 6.17 -20.43
CA ALA A 385 11.85 6.57 -20.14
C ALA A 385 12.42 7.49 -21.24
N PRO A 386 12.50 8.82 -21.03
CA PRO A 386 13.12 9.73 -21.98
C PRO A 386 14.63 9.45 -22.09
N GLY A 387 15.04 8.71 -23.13
CA GLY A 387 16.43 8.37 -23.40
C GLY A 387 16.66 7.01 -24.06
N GLY A 388 15.73 6.06 -23.87
CA GLY A 388 15.83 4.70 -24.41
C GLY A 388 15.64 3.61 -23.36
N ILE A 389 15.85 2.35 -23.75
CA ILE A 389 15.78 1.20 -22.85
C ILE A 389 17.11 1.08 -22.13
N LEU A 390 17.05 1.05 -20.80
CA LEU A 390 18.23 0.91 -19.96
C LEU A 390 18.62 -0.57 -19.80
N ASN A 391 19.91 -0.84 -19.67
CA ASN A 391 20.40 -2.18 -19.34
C ASN A 391 19.86 -2.65 -17.98
N ILE A 392 19.85 -3.98 -17.81
CA ILE A 392 19.77 -4.56 -16.48
C ILE A 392 21.18 -4.52 -15.90
N GLU A 393 21.38 -3.58 -14.99
CA GLU A 393 22.65 -3.37 -14.31
C GLU A 393 22.64 -4.01 -12.93
N TRP A 394 23.78 -4.55 -12.55
CA TRP A 394 24.08 -5.01 -11.21
C TRP A 394 25.26 -4.22 -10.67
N VAL A 395 25.28 -4.02 -9.36
CA VAL A 395 26.37 -3.35 -8.65
C VAL A 395 27.10 -4.40 -7.83
N ILE A 396 28.41 -4.50 -8.05
CA ILE A 396 29.36 -5.17 -7.16
C ILE A 396 29.90 -4.09 -6.23
N TYR A 397 29.45 -4.10 -4.99
CA TYR A 397 29.86 -3.17 -3.95
C TYR A 397 30.94 -3.80 -3.08
N ASN A 398 32.12 -3.19 -3.06
CA ASN A 398 33.19 -3.53 -2.12
C ASN A 398 32.93 -2.81 -0.79
N LYS A 399 32.61 -3.56 0.26
CA LYS A 399 32.30 -3.04 1.59
C LYS A 399 33.51 -2.50 2.33
N ILE A 400 34.71 -2.92 1.95
CA ILE A 400 35.97 -2.49 2.57
C ILE A 400 36.40 -1.14 1.98
N THR A 401 36.42 -1.03 0.65
CA THR A 401 36.87 0.20 -0.04
C THR A 401 35.74 1.20 -0.30
N ASN A 402 34.48 0.79 -0.12
CA ASN A 402 33.26 1.52 -0.53
C ASN A 402 33.16 1.78 -2.04
N GLU A 403 33.91 1.05 -2.87
CA GLU A 403 33.86 1.17 -4.31
C GLU A 403 32.67 0.40 -4.91
N LYS A 404 32.06 0.97 -5.94
CA LYS A 404 30.94 0.38 -6.68
C LYS A 404 31.39 0.11 -8.11
N THR A 405 31.33 -1.16 -8.52
CA THR A 405 31.52 -1.56 -9.92
C THR A 405 30.18 -1.90 -10.53
N ILE A 406 29.76 -1.16 -11.55
CA ILE A 406 28.52 -1.44 -12.29
C ILE A 406 28.83 -2.44 -13.40
N VAL A 407 28.05 -3.52 -13.45
CA VAL A 407 28.19 -4.57 -14.45
C VAL A 407 26.88 -4.85 -15.19
N TYR A 408 26.97 -5.13 -16.48
CA TYR A 408 25.82 -5.51 -17.31
C TYR A 408 26.22 -6.44 -18.46
N LYS A 409 25.28 -7.26 -18.93
CA LYS A 409 25.52 -8.40 -19.84
C LYS A 409 26.42 -8.08 -21.06
N SER A 410 26.22 -6.95 -21.73
CA SER A 410 26.96 -6.62 -22.97
C SER A 410 28.44 -6.26 -22.76
N GLN A 411 28.84 -5.83 -21.56
CA GLN A 411 30.23 -5.48 -21.24
C GLN A 411 30.78 -6.26 -20.04
N TYR A 412 30.03 -7.28 -19.58
CA TYR A 412 30.33 -7.98 -18.34
C TYR A 412 31.76 -8.50 -18.28
N LYS A 413 32.25 -9.12 -19.37
CA LYS A 413 33.59 -9.70 -19.42
C LYS A 413 34.67 -8.65 -19.12
N ASP A 414 34.64 -7.53 -19.84
CA ASP A 414 35.64 -6.47 -19.68
C ASP A 414 35.53 -5.82 -18.29
N GLN A 415 34.31 -5.70 -17.75
CA GLN A 415 34.07 -5.10 -16.43
C GLN A 415 34.50 -6.01 -15.27
N ILE A 416 34.27 -7.32 -15.37
CA ILE A 416 34.62 -8.28 -14.31
C ILE A 416 36.09 -8.66 -14.33
N ASP A 417 36.74 -8.63 -15.50
CA ASP A 417 38.15 -8.98 -15.66
C ASP A 417 39.06 -8.12 -14.80
N VAL A 418 38.75 -6.83 -14.65
CA VAL A 418 39.50 -5.92 -13.77
C VAL A 418 39.53 -6.40 -12.32
N LEU A 419 38.39 -6.91 -11.81
CA LEU A 419 38.30 -7.42 -10.45
C LEU A 419 38.94 -8.81 -10.31
N LEU A 420 38.76 -9.68 -11.31
CA LEU A 420 39.31 -11.03 -11.32
C LEU A 420 40.83 -11.06 -11.43
N MET A 421 41.42 -10.16 -12.23
CA MET A 421 42.88 -10.08 -12.39
C MET A 421 43.59 -9.67 -11.10
N GLY A 422 42.91 -9.04 -10.15
CA GLY A 422 43.45 -8.73 -8.82
C GLY A 422 43.40 -9.90 -7.82
N CYS A 423 42.78 -11.04 -8.16
CA CYS A 423 42.75 -12.22 -7.29
C CYS A 423 43.81 -13.26 -7.74
N ASP A 424 44.83 -13.50 -6.91
CA ASP A 424 45.86 -14.51 -7.18
C ASP A 424 45.27 -15.91 -7.41
N LYS A 425 44.27 -16.30 -6.60
CA LYS A 425 43.58 -17.59 -6.74
C LYS A 425 42.88 -17.75 -8.10
N TYR A 426 42.46 -16.66 -8.74
CA TYR A 426 41.87 -16.71 -10.08
C TYR A 426 42.95 -17.01 -11.14
N LEU A 427 44.11 -16.39 -11.01
CA LEU A 427 45.24 -16.58 -11.91
C LEU A 427 45.79 -18.00 -11.87
N GLU A 428 45.65 -18.69 -10.73
CA GLU A 428 46.00 -20.10 -10.55
C GLU A 428 44.99 -21.09 -11.16
N LEU A 429 43.77 -20.65 -11.51
CA LEU A 429 42.77 -21.53 -12.11
C LEU A 429 43.14 -21.96 -13.52
N ALA A 430 42.72 -23.16 -13.91
CA ALA A 430 42.80 -23.59 -15.31
C ALA A 430 41.96 -22.67 -16.22
N LYS A 431 42.45 -22.41 -17.43
CA LYS A 431 41.82 -21.51 -18.41
C LYS A 431 40.32 -21.76 -18.66
N PRO A 432 39.82 -23.01 -18.72
CA PRO A 432 38.37 -23.26 -18.83
C PRO A 432 37.57 -22.74 -17.63
N MET A 433 38.11 -22.81 -16.41
CA MET A 433 37.47 -22.29 -15.20
C MET A 433 37.53 -20.77 -15.14
N GLN A 434 38.62 -20.16 -15.59
CA GLN A 434 38.73 -18.71 -15.74
C GLN A 434 37.66 -18.17 -16.71
N ASN A 435 37.52 -18.81 -17.88
CA ASN A 435 36.49 -18.48 -18.86
C ASN A 435 35.07 -18.67 -18.30
N ASP A 436 34.86 -19.66 -17.43
CA ASP A 436 33.56 -19.89 -16.80
C ASP A 436 33.16 -18.71 -15.88
N MET A 437 34.10 -18.19 -15.07
CA MET A 437 33.85 -17.03 -14.21
C MET A 437 33.56 -15.73 -14.98
N GLN A 438 34.03 -15.65 -16.23
CA GLN A 438 33.77 -14.53 -17.15
C GLN A 438 32.39 -14.59 -17.84
N LYS A 439 31.58 -15.63 -17.60
CA LYS A 439 30.22 -15.72 -18.15
C LYS A 439 29.20 -14.98 -17.27
N TRP A 440 28.31 -14.23 -17.91
CA TRP A 440 27.27 -13.45 -17.23
C TRP A 440 26.42 -14.29 -16.28
N ASP A 441 26.02 -15.50 -16.69
CA ASP A 441 25.16 -16.38 -15.90
C ASP A 441 25.84 -16.85 -14.59
N ASN A 442 27.17 -16.72 -14.52
CA ASN A 442 27.96 -17.03 -13.33
C ASN A 442 28.23 -15.80 -12.45
N LEU A 443 27.64 -14.63 -12.70
CA LEU A 443 27.91 -13.38 -11.96
C LEU A 443 27.92 -13.58 -10.43
N ALA A 444 26.88 -14.17 -9.85
CA ALA A 444 26.81 -14.39 -8.40
C ALA A 444 27.90 -15.35 -7.89
N LYS A 445 28.21 -16.41 -8.65
CA LYS A 445 29.28 -17.36 -8.36
C LYS A 445 30.65 -16.68 -8.42
N THR A 446 30.85 -15.81 -9.40
CA THR A 446 32.09 -15.04 -9.59
C THR A 446 32.30 -14.04 -8.46
N VAL A 447 31.27 -13.29 -8.05
CA VAL A 447 31.39 -12.37 -6.90
C VAL A 447 31.63 -13.12 -5.59
N LYS A 448 30.98 -14.27 -5.38
CA LYS A 448 31.26 -15.14 -4.23
C LYS A 448 32.70 -15.65 -4.22
N PHE A 449 33.26 -15.94 -5.39
CA PHE A 449 34.67 -16.32 -5.51
C PHE A 449 35.59 -15.15 -5.14
N LEU A 450 35.31 -13.94 -5.64
CA LEU A 450 36.04 -12.72 -5.30
C LEU A 450 36.01 -12.43 -3.79
N ASP A 451 34.87 -12.65 -3.13
CA ASP A 451 34.72 -12.51 -1.66
C ASP A 451 35.62 -13.44 -0.84
N ALA A 452 36.08 -14.55 -1.44
CA ALA A 452 37.04 -15.46 -0.82
C ALA A 452 38.51 -15.15 -1.18
N CYS A 453 38.74 -14.20 -2.10
CA CYS A 453 40.06 -13.74 -2.52
C CYS A 453 40.55 -12.55 -1.69
N TYR A 454 39.65 -11.60 -1.41
CA TYR A 454 39.90 -10.34 -0.71
C TYR A 454 39.30 -10.39 0.69
#